data_AF-A0A6P2ABW9-F1
#
_entry.id   AF-A0A6P2ABW9-F1
#
_cell.length_a   1.000
_cell.length_b   1.000
_cell.length_c   1.000
_cell.angle_alpha   90.00
_cell.angle_beta   90.00
_cell.angle_gamma   90.00
#
_symmetry.space_group_name_H-M   'P 1'
#
loop_
_entity.id
_entity.type
_entity.pdbx_description
1 polymer ?
#
loop_
_entity_poly.entity_id
_entity_poly.type
_entity_poly.pdbx_seq_one_letter_code
_entity_poly.pdbx_strand_id
1 'polypeptide(L)'
;MDVTNNTKELIVKMQSLKLKYTDLASQTFIDFYCQCKQGCDYLFPDSVKSSVTILHILEWFLLSVEKRSPYLLIELMWKDIIGPTLAEYQEDEKIEENLTTLFTQPELAEAVQNWDRKPRPDGGVTLTLRELLQDMTDLEQ
;
A
#
# COMPACT_ATOMS: atom_id res chain seq x y z
N MET A 1 -19.27 4.74 -9.61
CA MET A 1 -18.98 3.31 -9.37
C MET A 1 -18.32 3.30 -8.02
N ASP A 2 -18.92 2.64 -7.03
CA ASP A 2 -18.52 2.77 -5.63
C ASP A 2 -17.45 1.73 -5.27
N VAL A 3 -16.57 2.04 -4.30
CA VAL A 3 -15.71 1.03 -3.67
C VAL A 3 -16.59 -0.12 -3.19
N THR A 4 -16.29 -1.32 -3.67
CA THR A 4 -17.10 -2.51 -3.37
C THR A 4 -17.06 -2.79 -1.86
N ASN A 5 -18.15 -3.33 -1.29
CA ASN A 5 -18.18 -3.70 0.14
C ASN A 5 -17.03 -4.65 0.51
N ASN A 6 -16.65 -5.54 -0.40
CA ASN A 6 -15.51 -6.44 -0.24
C ASN A 6 -14.19 -5.68 -0.09
N THR A 7 -13.94 -4.65 -0.91
CA THR A 7 -12.72 -3.82 -0.80
C THR A 7 -12.71 -3.04 0.52
N LYS A 8 -13.86 -2.51 0.97
CA LYS A 8 -13.97 -1.82 2.28
C LYS A 8 -13.64 -2.77 3.45
N GLU A 9 -14.20 -3.97 3.45
CA GLU A 9 -13.90 -4.99 4.47
C GLU A 9 -12.43 -5.41 4.46
N LEU A 10 -11.85 -5.58 3.26
CA LEU A 10 -10.44 -5.89 3.11
C LEU A 10 -9.55 -4.80 3.71
N ILE A 11 -9.85 -3.52 3.43
CA ILE A 11 -9.08 -2.39 3.97
C ILE A 11 -9.11 -2.37 5.49
N VAL A 12 -10.28 -2.56 6.10
CA VAL A 12 -10.41 -2.60 7.57
C VAL A 12 -9.52 -3.71 8.16
N LYS A 13 -9.51 -4.90 7.54
CA LYS A 13 -8.65 -6.01 7.96
C LYS A 13 -7.17 -5.67 7.76
N MET A 14 -6.79 -5.13 6.61
CA MET A 14 -5.41 -4.76 6.29
C MET A 14 -4.85 -3.70 7.23
N GLN A 15 -5.63 -2.66 7.54
CA GLN A 15 -5.24 -1.59 8.45
C GLN A 15 -4.94 -2.11 9.86
N SER A 16 -5.60 -3.20 10.30
CA SER A 16 -5.31 -3.82 11.60
C SER A 16 -3.89 -4.39 11.71
N LEU A 17 -3.25 -4.74 10.58
CA LEU A 17 -1.88 -5.24 10.56
C LEU A 17 -0.86 -4.21 11.04
N LYS A 18 -1.17 -2.91 11.00
CA LYS A 18 -0.29 -1.83 11.52
C LYS A 18 -0.05 -1.94 13.03
N LEU A 19 -0.90 -2.68 13.76
CA LEU A 19 -0.67 -3.01 15.17
C LEU A 19 0.47 -4.01 15.37
N LYS A 20 0.68 -4.91 14.39
CA LYS A 20 1.75 -5.92 14.39
C LYS A 20 3.02 -5.38 13.72
N TYR A 21 2.87 -4.71 12.58
CA TYR A 21 3.97 -4.17 11.79
C TYR A 21 4.11 -2.66 11.99
N THR A 22 4.86 -2.29 13.02
CA THR A 22 4.96 -0.89 13.45
C THR A 22 6.08 -0.10 12.77
N ASP A 23 6.93 -0.74 11.97
CA ASP A 23 7.99 -0.04 11.24
C ASP A 23 7.47 0.79 10.06
N LEU A 24 8.23 1.82 9.71
CA LEU A 24 7.85 2.79 8.69
C LEU A 24 7.53 2.12 7.35
N ALA A 25 8.40 1.25 6.84
CA ALA A 25 8.23 0.62 5.54
C ALA A 25 6.94 -0.22 5.49
N SER A 26 6.69 -1.02 6.52
CA SER A 26 5.48 -1.84 6.60
C SER A 26 4.21 -1.00 6.70
N GLN A 27 4.18 0.01 7.57
CA GLN A 27 2.99 0.86 7.71
C GLN A 27 2.69 1.63 6.42
N THR A 28 3.72 2.20 5.79
CA THR A 28 3.57 2.93 4.52
C THR A 28 3.10 1.99 3.40
N PHE A 29 3.62 0.76 3.35
CA PHE A 29 3.17 -0.21 2.35
C PHE A 29 1.71 -0.63 2.55
N ILE A 30 1.26 -0.83 3.80
CA ILE A 30 -0.15 -1.15 4.10
C ILE A 30 -1.06 -0.02 3.61
N ASP A 31 -0.72 1.24 3.91
CA ASP A 31 -1.50 2.40 3.47
C ASP A 31 -1.52 2.50 1.95
N PHE A 32 -0.36 2.38 1.31
CA PHE A 32 -0.22 2.40 -0.15
C PHE A 32 -1.05 1.28 -0.82
N TYR A 33 -1.01 0.08 -0.25
CA TYR A 33 -1.77 -1.06 -0.77
C TYR A 33 -3.27 -0.82 -0.71
N CYS A 34 -3.79 -0.30 0.41
CA CYS A 34 -5.21 0.01 0.56
C CYS A 34 -5.66 1.02 -0.50
N GLN A 35 -4.89 2.10 -0.68
CA GLN A 35 -5.14 3.11 -1.71
C GLN A 35 -5.14 2.52 -3.12
N CYS A 36 -4.19 1.63 -3.43
CA CYS A 36 -4.16 0.94 -4.72
C CYS A 36 -5.40 0.07 -4.95
N LYS A 37 -5.87 -0.66 -3.94
CA LYS A 37 -7.07 -1.52 -4.07
C LYS A 37 -8.33 -0.71 -4.26
N GLN A 38 -8.49 0.40 -3.55
CA GLN A 38 -9.59 1.34 -3.80
C GLN A 38 -9.50 1.93 -5.20
N GLY A 39 -8.32 2.43 -5.61
CA GLY A 39 -8.09 2.97 -6.95
C GLY A 39 -8.39 1.96 -8.07
N CYS A 40 -8.11 0.67 -7.84
CA CYS A 40 -8.48 -0.39 -8.78
C CYS A 40 -10.00 -0.57 -8.93
N ASP A 41 -10.79 -0.39 -7.88
CA ASP A 41 -12.27 -0.42 -7.98
C ASP A 41 -12.82 0.69 -8.88
N TYR A 42 -12.12 1.83 -8.93
CA TYR A 42 -12.53 2.99 -9.71
C TYR A 42 -12.07 2.92 -11.17
N LEU A 43 -10.81 2.57 -11.41
CA LEU A 43 -10.19 2.69 -12.72
C LEU A 43 -10.36 1.47 -13.61
N PHE A 44 -10.56 0.29 -13.02
CA PHE A 44 -10.46 -0.96 -13.75
C PHE A 44 -11.76 -1.75 -13.75
N PRO A 45 -12.11 -2.41 -14.87
CA PRO A 45 -13.18 -3.40 -14.86
C PRO A 45 -12.80 -4.62 -14.02
N ASP A 46 -13.80 -5.38 -13.53
CA ASP A 46 -13.61 -6.54 -12.65
C ASP A 46 -12.57 -7.56 -13.14
N SER A 47 -12.50 -7.77 -14.46
CA SER A 47 -11.54 -8.70 -15.08
C SER A 47 -10.08 -8.25 -14.92
N VAL A 48 -9.82 -6.95 -14.85
CA VAL A 48 -8.48 -6.39 -14.62
C VAL A 48 -8.22 -6.27 -13.13
N LYS A 49 -9.19 -5.79 -12.34
CA LYS A 49 -9.09 -5.71 -10.87
C LYS A 49 -8.66 -7.03 -10.24
N SER A 50 -9.26 -8.14 -10.65
CA SER A 50 -8.94 -9.49 -10.14
C SER A 50 -7.54 -9.99 -10.50
N SER A 51 -6.87 -9.37 -11.49
CA SER A 51 -5.50 -9.70 -11.87
C SER A 51 -4.43 -8.92 -11.08
N VAL A 52 -4.82 -7.86 -10.36
CA VAL A 52 -3.90 -7.04 -9.57
C VAL A 52 -3.61 -7.72 -8.22
N THR A 53 -2.54 -8.51 -8.21
CA THR A 53 -2.00 -9.15 -7.01
C THR A 53 -1.26 -8.17 -6.10
N ILE A 54 -1.05 -8.57 -4.84
CA ILE A 54 -0.18 -7.88 -3.89
C ILE A 54 1.24 -7.64 -4.43
N LEU A 55 1.78 -8.56 -5.23
CA LEU A 55 3.14 -8.44 -5.78
C LEU A 55 3.24 -7.32 -6.82
N HIS A 56 2.20 -7.11 -7.63
CA HIS A 56 2.15 -5.96 -8.55
C HIS A 56 2.15 -4.63 -7.78
N ILE A 57 1.38 -4.57 -6.68
CA ILE A 57 1.32 -3.38 -5.84
C ILE A 57 2.66 -3.15 -5.11
N LEU A 58 3.34 -4.21 -4.65
CA LEU A 58 4.68 -4.12 -4.09
C LEU A 58 5.68 -3.56 -5.11
N GLU A 59 5.63 -4.01 -6.36
CA GLU A 59 6.48 -3.48 -7.43
C GLU A 59 6.24 -1.98 -7.62
N TRP A 60 4.97 -1.54 -7.68
CA TRP A 60 4.64 -0.11 -7.79
C TRP A 60 5.11 0.70 -6.58
N PHE A 61 5.03 0.13 -5.38
CA PHE A 61 5.54 0.76 -4.16
C PHE A 61 7.05 0.97 -4.25
N LEU A 62 7.80 -0.08 -4.57
CA LEU A 62 9.26 -0.01 -4.69
C LEU A 62 9.71 0.98 -5.78
N LEU A 63 9.01 1.00 -6.92
CA LEU A 63 9.26 1.99 -7.98
C LEU A 63 8.98 3.43 -7.51
N SER A 64 7.96 3.62 -6.67
CA SER A 64 7.61 4.95 -6.13
C SER A 64 8.67 5.44 -5.15
N VAL A 65 9.18 4.54 -4.29
CA VAL A 65 10.28 4.81 -3.37
C VAL A 65 11.57 5.14 -4.13
N GLU A 66 11.91 4.37 -5.17
CA GLU A 66 13.10 4.61 -5.99
C GLU A 66 13.04 5.97 -6.70
N LYS A 67 11.88 6.31 -7.29
CA LYS A 67 11.66 7.56 -8.02
C LYS A 67 11.45 8.77 -7.10
N ARG A 68 11.25 8.55 -5.80
CA ARG A 68 10.87 9.55 -4.81
C ARG A 68 9.59 10.32 -5.20
N SER A 69 8.68 9.62 -5.84
CA SER A 69 7.43 10.16 -6.38
C SER A 69 6.45 9.01 -6.56
N PRO A 70 5.13 9.23 -6.40
CA PRO A 70 4.15 8.21 -6.74
C PRO A 70 4.35 7.72 -8.18
N TYR A 71 4.20 6.42 -8.40
CA TYR A 71 4.20 5.86 -9.75
C TYR A 71 3.06 6.46 -10.59
N LEU A 72 3.28 6.70 -11.88
CA LEU A 72 2.31 7.41 -12.74
C LEU A 72 0.89 6.82 -12.68
N LEU A 73 0.77 5.48 -12.62
CA LEU A 73 -0.53 4.84 -12.48
C LEU A 73 -1.22 5.23 -11.17
N ILE A 74 -0.46 5.36 -10.08
CA ILE A 74 -0.94 5.78 -8.76
C ILE A 74 -1.38 7.24 -8.78
N GLU A 75 -0.59 8.11 -9.41
CA GLU A 75 -1.01 9.49 -9.64
C GLU A 75 -2.32 9.58 -10.43
N LEU A 76 -2.55 8.65 -11.37
CA LEU A 76 -3.82 8.57 -12.11
C LEU A 76 -4.96 8.00 -11.25
N MET A 77 -4.67 7.12 -10.28
CA MET A 77 -5.66 6.64 -9.29
C MET A 77 -6.12 7.75 -8.36
N TRP A 78 -5.20 8.65 -7.99
CA TRP A 78 -5.45 9.77 -7.08
C TRP A 78 -5.97 11.03 -7.81
N LYS A 79 -5.79 11.12 -9.14
CA LYS A 79 -6.34 12.22 -9.93
C LYS A 79 -7.81 11.99 -10.24
N ASP A 80 -8.61 13.02 -9.98
CA ASP A 80 -10.04 13.17 -10.29
C ASP A 80 -10.38 12.96 -11.78
N ILE A 81 -10.35 11.73 -12.25
CA ILE A 81 -10.67 11.37 -13.63
C ILE A 81 -11.89 10.45 -13.63
N ILE A 82 -13.07 11.08 -13.63
CA ILE A 82 -14.38 10.49 -13.94
C ILE A 82 -14.93 9.57 -12.83
N GLY A 83 -15.26 10.13 -11.66
CA GLY A 83 -16.03 9.46 -10.60
C GLY A 83 -15.91 10.17 -9.25
N PRO A 84 -16.72 9.82 -8.24
CA PRO A 84 -16.44 10.19 -6.86
C PRO A 84 -15.06 9.63 -6.49
N THR A 85 -14.08 10.50 -6.27
CA THR A 85 -12.70 10.11 -5.99
C THR A 85 -12.55 9.47 -4.61
N LEU A 86 -11.38 8.88 -4.37
CA LEU A 86 -10.85 8.65 -3.03
C LEU A 86 -10.91 9.93 -2.16
N ALA A 87 -10.61 11.09 -2.76
CA ALA A 87 -10.71 12.40 -2.13
C ALA A 87 -12.11 12.78 -1.61
N GLU A 88 -13.20 12.08 -1.97
CA GLU A 88 -14.50 12.30 -1.33
C GLU A 88 -14.51 11.89 0.16
N TYR A 89 -13.54 11.07 0.59
CA TYR A 89 -13.35 10.69 1.97
C TYR A 89 -12.15 11.44 2.56
N GLN A 90 -12.41 12.38 3.48
CA GLN A 90 -11.36 13.19 4.14
C GLN A 90 -10.21 12.36 4.76
N GLU A 91 -10.49 11.11 5.13
CA GLU A 91 -9.47 10.19 5.65
C GLU A 91 -8.55 9.64 4.54
N ASP A 92 -9.07 9.43 3.33
CA ASP A 92 -8.30 8.96 2.17
C ASP A 92 -7.39 10.06 1.65
N GLU A 93 -7.88 11.30 1.53
CA GLU A 93 -7.07 12.47 1.12
C GLU A 93 -5.85 12.65 2.04
N LYS A 94 -6.06 12.52 3.36
CA LYS A 94 -4.97 12.60 4.34
C LYS A 94 -3.94 11.48 4.17
N ILE A 95 -4.38 10.27 3.80
CA ILE A 95 -3.48 9.14 3.53
C ILE A 95 -2.68 9.41 2.24
N GLU A 96 -3.31 9.91 1.19
CA GLU A 96 -2.66 10.26 -0.08
C GLU A 96 -1.60 11.36 0.09
N GLU A 97 -1.92 12.43 0.82
CA GLU A 97 -0.97 13.50 1.15
C GLU A 97 0.22 12.96 1.96
N ASN A 98 -0.05 12.11 2.94
CA ASN A 98 0.98 11.48 3.76
C ASN A 98 1.88 10.58 2.91
N LEU A 99 1.32 9.75 2.04
CA LEU A 99 2.08 8.88 1.12
C LEU A 99 2.94 9.70 0.17
N THR A 100 2.37 10.75 -0.43
CA THR A 100 3.09 11.68 -1.32
C THR A 100 4.29 12.29 -0.60
N THR A 101 4.09 12.74 0.64
CA THR A 101 5.15 13.29 1.48
C THR A 101 6.22 12.23 1.78
N LEU A 102 5.81 11.04 2.24
CA LEU A 102 6.70 9.94 2.61
C LEU A 102 7.56 9.46 1.44
N PHE A 103 7.05 9.43 0.21
CA PHE A 103 7.88 9.05 -0.95
C PHE A 103 9.04 10.02 -1.22
N THR A 104 8.91 11.29 -0.84
CA THR A 104 10.01 12.25 -0.98
C THR A 104 11.05 12.16 0.14
N GLN A 105 10.73 11.48 1.24
CA GLN A 105 11.56 11.39 2.43
C GLN A 105 12.66 10.32 2.28
N PRO A 106 13.93 10.67 2.50
CA PRO A 106 15.03 9.70 2.52
C PRO A 106 14.83 8.56 3.53
N GLU A 107 14.15 8.84 4.64
CA GLU A 107 13.89 7.92 5.74
C GLU A 107 13.09 6.70 5.27
N LEU A 108 12.12 6.88 4.36
CA LEU A 108 11.36 5.77 3.79
C LEU A 108 12.25 4.89 2.92
N ALA A 109 13.10 5.48 2.08
CA ALA A 109 14.02 4.73 1.23
C ALA A 109 15.02 3.90 2.07
N GLU A 110 15.54 4.47 3.15
CA GLU A 110 16.41 3.75 4.08
C GLU A 110 15.65 2.62 4.82
N ALA A 111 14.42 2.87 5.25
CA ALA A 111 13.59 1.86 5.89
C ALA A 111 13.32 0.68 4.95
N VAL A 112 12.99 0.94 3.68
CA VAL A 112 12.75 -0.08 2.67
C VAL A 112 14.02 -0.87 2.34
N GLN A 113 15.18 -0.23 2.25
CA GLN A 113 16.47 -0.92 2.04
C GLN A 113 16.83 -1.87 3.18
N ASN A 114 16.38 -1.56 4.40
CA ASN A 114 16.67 -2.33 5.61
C ASN A 114 15.48 -3.15 6.12
N TRP A 115 14.42 -3.28 5.33
CA TRP A 115 13.13 -3.82 5.75
C TRP A 115 13.23 -5.24 6.35
N ASP A 116 14.01 -6.10 5.70
CA ASP A 116 14.29 -7.48 6.10
C ASP A 116 15.65 -7.64 6.79
N ARG A 117 16.32 -6.56 7.23
CA ARG A 117 17.68 -6.64 7.79
C ARG A 117 17.74 -6.52 9.30
N LYS A 118 16.61 -6.60 10.01
CA LYS A 118 16.59 -6.45 11.47
C LYS A 118 17.20 -7.69 12.14
N PRO A 119 18.36 -7.55 12.83
CA PRO A 119 19.00 -8.66 13.51
C PRO A 119 18.16 -9.08 14.72
N ARG A 120 18.09 -10.39 14.97
CA ARG A 120 17.46 -10.98 16.14
C ARG A 120 18.52 -11.28 17.21
N PRO A 121 18.14 -11.34 18.51
CA PRO A 121 19.08 -11.64 19.61
C PRO A 121 19.79 -12.99 19.50
N ASP A 122 19.25 -13.92 18.70
CA ASP A 122 19.79 -15.25 18.43
C ASP A 122 20.78 -15.28 17.25
N GLY A 123 21.10 -14.14 16.66
CA GLY A 123 21.97 -14.04 15.47
C GLY A 123 21.24 -14.27 14.14
N GLY A 124 19.92 -14.49 14.17
CA GLY A 124 19.07 -14.55 12.98
C GLY A 124 18.71 -13.17 12.44
N VAL A 125 17.94 -13.16 11.35
CA VAL A 125 17.40 -11.94 10.73
C VAL A 125 15.89 -12.07 10.62
N THR A 126 15.15 -11.01 10.93
CA THR A 126 13.70 -10.98 10.74
C THR A 126 13.35 -10.66 9.29
N LEU A 127 12.54 -11.52 8.67
CA LEU A 127 12.03 -11.34 7.31
C LEU A 127 10.67 -10.63 7.36
N THR A 128 10.66 -9.38 7.84
CA THR A 128 9.45 -8.57 8.07
C THR A 128 8.56 -8.48 6.83
N LEU A 129 9.13 -8.21 5.66
CA LEU A 129 8.39 -8.09 4.40
C LEU A 129 7.75 -9.43 4.03
N ARG A 130 8.49 -10.53 4.16
CA ARG A 130 7.95 -11.87 3.88
C ARG A 130 6.77 -12.20 4.79
N GLU A 131 6.92 -11.94 6.09
CA GLU A 131 5.85 -12.16 7.07
C GLU A 131 4.64 -11.28 6.75
N LEU A 132 4.85 -9.99 6.43
CA LEU A 132 3.79 -9.07 6.05
C LEU A 132 3.04 -9.51 4.78
N LEU A 133 3.76 -9.91 3.73
CA LEU A 133 3.15 -10.38 2.49
C LEU A 133 2.33 -11.64 2.70
N GLN A 134 2.77 -12.54 3.58
CA GLN A 134 2.00 -13.73 3.94
C GLN A 134 0.70 -13.34 4.65
N ASP A 135 0.80 -12.53 5.71
CA ASP A 135 -0.38 -12.05 6.47
C ASP A 135 -1.39 -11.33 5.56
N MET A 136 -0.92 -10.48 4.65
CA MET A 136 -1.78 -9.79 3.70
C MET A 136 -2.42 -10.75 2.68
N THR A 137 -1.67 -11.74 2.19
CA THR A 137 -2.21 -12.76 1.27
C THR A 137 -3.29 -13.59 1.95
N ASP A 138 -3.10 -13.95 3.22
CA ASP A 138 -4.10 -14.70 4.00
C ASP A 138 -5.39 -13.89 4.22
N LEU A 139 -5.31 -12.55 4.23
CA LEU A 139 -6.47 -11.67 4.32
C LEU A 139 -7.18 -11.43 2.97
N GLU A 140 -6.50 -11.63 1.84
CA GLU A 140 -7.11 -11.55 0.50
C GLU A 140 -7.97 -12.79 0.16
N GLN A 141 -7.76 -13.93 0.85
CA GLN A 141 -8.47 -15.20 0.66
C GLN A 141 -9.79 -15.28 1.45
#